data_AF-A0A522CL18-F1
#
_entry.id   AF-A0A522CL18-F1
#
_cell.length_a   1.000
_cell.length_b   1.000
_cell.length_c   1.000
_cell.angle_alpha   90.00
_cell.angle_beta   90.00
_cell.angle_gamma   90.00
#
_symmetry.space_group_name_H-M   'P 1'
#
loop_
_entity.id
_entity.type
_entity.pdbx_description
1 polymer ?
#
loop_
_entity_poly.entity_id
_entity_poly.type
_entity_poly.pdbx_seq_one_letter_code
_entity_poly.pdbx_strand_id
1 'polypeptide(L)'
;MDTVRNRLVPLEEIPANRHLVEQLYAYREISPKARSFALNMLYPARNWGLWIARLLTALGVALVLSGVVYFYAFNWAAIPDLVKLGSVEFALAGCIAAALFFGLNRNTGKILALSAATLTGVFLAVFGQVYQTGADAWTLFGTWAVLITPWAVAATFAPLWALWLGVANIGICLFWDQAVLPSREMEALILPIVAGFNGAALAVREILESRYDWLQKRWTRVAPALAVIGAAAFPCVAMIVEWRHVDPGLFIAAMAGAGILLAMFAVFRYIKPDMPTVAATVLAACVILEFGVFRLMDHHVYGQDSYVLTESLRLLLQSAFTIALFTGAVIWLRLETKKMEVRHG
;
A
#
# COMPACT_ATOMS: atom_id res chain seq x y z
N MET A 1 -0.73 39.25 -22.38
CA MET A 1 -1.81 40.11 -21.88
C MET A 1 -3.06 39.25 -21.78
N ASP A 2 -3.54 38.97 -20.57
CA ASP A 2 -4.81 38.25 -20.39
C ASP A 2 -5.94 39.23 -20.74
N THR A 3 -6.49 39.12 -21.95
CA THR A 3 -7.47 40.06 -22.50
C THR A 3 -8.79 40.07 -21.73
N VAL A 4 -9.00 39.11 -20.82
CA VAL A 4 -10.20 38.98 -20.00
C VAL A 4 -10.06 39.66 -18.63
N ARG A 5 -8.84 39.85 -18.11
CA ARG A 5 -8.61 40.37 -16.74
C ARG A 5 -7.74 41.63 -16.65
N ASN A 6 -7.24 42.12 -17.78
CA ASN A 6 -6.41 43.34 -17.87
C ASN A 6 -5.29 43.40 -16.81
N ARG A 7 -4.64 42.26 -16.55
CA ARG A 7 -3.44 42.15 -15.70
C ARG A 7 -2.24 41.78 -16.55
N LEU A 8 -1.11 42.43 -16.28
CA LEU A 8 0.20 42.04 -16.80
C LEU A 8 0.66 40.81 -16.00
N VAL A 9 0.42 39.62 -16.54
CA VAL A 9 0.94 38.37 -15.98
C VAL A 9 2.41 38.23 -16.43
N PRO A 10 3.37 38.04 -15.51
CA PRO A 10 4.76 37.74 -15.87
C PRO A 10 4.85 36.52 -16.78
N LEU A 11 5.73 36.55 -17.78
CA LEU A 11 5.93 35.43 -18.72
C LEU A 11 6.25 34.10 -18.01
N GLU A 12 6.86 34.17 -16.83
CA GLU A 12 7.24 33.04 -15.98
C GLU A 12 6.03 32.33 -15.34
N GLU A 13 4.88 33.00 -15.21
CA GLU A 13 3.67 32.44 -14.60
C GLU A 13 2.72 31.80 -15.63
N ILE A 14 3.00 31.96 -16.93
CA ILE A 14 2.16 31.39 -18.00
C ILE A 14 2.65 29.97 -18.31
N PRO A 15 1.88 28.92 -17.96
CA PRO A 15 2.31 27.55 -18.23
C PRO A 15 2.36 27.32 -19.74
N ALA A 16 3.55 27.06 -20.26
CA ALA A 16 3.75 26.69 -21.66
C ALA A 16 3.04 25.35 -21.93
N ASN A 17 1.99 25.39 -22.76
CA ASN A 17 1.19 24.22 -23.08
C ASN A 17 0.94 24.12 -24.59
N ARG A 18 0.49 22.96 -25.06
CA ARG A 18 0.29 22.70 -26.49
C ARG A 18 -0.68 23.71 -27.12
N HIS A 19 -1.74 24.06 -26.41
CA HIS A 19 -2.77 24.97 -26.92
C HIS A 19 -2.21 26.37 -27.19
N LEU A 20 -1.38 26.89 -26.28
CA LEU A 20 -0.72 28.19 -26.42
C LEU A 20 0.24 28.22 -27.62
N VAL A 21 1.03 27.16 -27.83
CA VAL A 21 1.94 27.06 -28.97
C VAL A 21 1.18 27.01 -30.30
N GLU A 22 0.06 26.29 -30.35
CA GLU A 22 -0.80 26.24 -31.54
C GLU A 22 -1.50 27.57 -31.81
N GLN A 23 -1.96 28.27 -30.77
CA GLN A 23 -2.54 29.61 -30.89
C GLN A 23 -1.52 30.62 -31.44
N LEU A 24 -0.30 30.67 -30.87
CA LEU A 24 0.77 31.55 -31.36
C LEU A 24 1.12 31.28 -32.83
N TYR A 25 1.07 30.01 -33.25
CA TYR A 25 1.27 29.67 -34.65
C TYR A 25 0.09 30.10 -35.54
N ALA A 26 -1.15 29.92 -35.07
CA ALA A 26 -2.35 30.34 -35.79
C ALA A 26 -2.42 31.87 -35.98
N TYR A 27 -1.97 32.65 -34.99
CA TYR A 27 -1.84 34.10 -35.07
C TYR A 27 -0.59 34.56 -35.85
N ARG A 28 0.21 33.65 -36.41
CA ARG A 28 1.47 33.92 -37.15
C ARG A 28 2.56 34.61 -36.32
N GLU A 29 2.48 34.54 -34.99
CA GLU A 29 3.47 35.10 -34.06
C GLU A 29 4.73 34.23 -33.95
N ILE A 30 4.65 32.94 -34.30
CA ILE A 30 5.80 32.03 -34.33
C ILE A 30 5.94 31.33 -35.69
N SER A 31 7.18 31.09 -36.10
CA SER A 31 7.49 30.36 -37.34
C SER A 31 7.15 28.86 -37.24
N PRO A 32 6.95 28.16 -38.37
CA PRO A 32 6.74 26.71 -38.38
C PRO A 32 7.88 25.95 -37.66
N LYS A 33 9.13 26.39 -37.84
CA LYS A 33 10.30 25.80 -37.15
C LYS A 33 10.24 26.01 -35.63
N ALA A 34 9.85 27.21 -35.18
CA ALA A 34 9.71 27.51 -33.76
C ALA A 34 8.57 26.71 -33.12
N ARG A 35 7.45 26.50 -33.84
CA ARG A 35 6.37 25.59 -33.42
C ARG A 35 6.88 24.16 -33.21
N SER A 36 7.58 23.61 -34.20
CA SER A 36 8.13 22.23 -34.12
C SER A 36 9.08 22.08 -32.93
N PHE A 37 9.95 23.07 -32.71
CA PHE A 37 10.89 23.08 -31.58
C PHE A 37 10.17 23.15 -30.23
N ALA A 38 9.21 24.07 -30.07
CA ALA A 38 8.45 24.23 -28.83
C ALA A 38 7.61 22.98 -28.50
N LEU A 39 6.97 22.36 -29.49
CA LEU A 39 6.20 21.13 -29.28
C LEU A 39 7.11 19.95 -28.91
N ASN A 40 8.28 19.81 -29.52
CA ASN A 40 9.25 18.77 -29.14
C ASN A 40 9.83 18.96 -27.73
N MET A 41 9.98 20.23 -27.30
CA MET A 41 10.46 20.55 -25.96
C MET A 41 9.39 20.31 -24.88
N LEU A 42 8.11 20.63 -25.17
CA LEU A 42 6.99 20.42 -24.25
C LEU A 42 6.51 18.96 -24.21
N TYR A 43 6.55 18.26 -25.34
CA TYR A 43 6.08 16.88 -25.49
C TYR A 43 7.13 16.05 -26.26
N PRO A 44 8.24 15.65 -25.61
CA PRO A 44 9.26 14.86 -26.28
C PRO A 44 8.67 13.53 -26.74
N ALA A 45 8.54 13.32 -28.06
CA ALA A 45 8.05 12.06 -28.63
C ALA A 45 8.84 10.82 -28.13
N ARG A 46 10.10 11.04 -27.74
CA ARG A 46 11.02 10.05 -27.16
C ARG A 46 10.53 9.46 -25.81
N ASN A 47 9.71 10.18 -25.05
CA ASN A 47 9.18 9.69 -23.77
C ASN A 47 8.12 8.61 -23.95
N TRP A 48 7.29 8.70 -24.99
CA TRP A 48 6.29 7.67 -25.34
C TRP A 48 6.98 6.38 -25.79
N GLY A 49 8.01 6.49 -26.63
CA GLY A 49 8.81 5.33 -27.03
C GLY A 49 9.49 4.63 -25.85
N LEU A 50 10.05 5.38 -24.90
CA LEU A 50 10.67 4.80 -23.70
C LEU A 50 9.63 4.15 -22.77
N TRP A 51 8.45 4.76 -22.62
CA TRP A 51 7.35 4.19 -21.86
C TRP A 51 6.83 2.90 -22.48
N ILE A 52 6.57 2.89 -23.79
CA ILE A 52 6.15 1.69 -24.52
C ILE A 52 7.24 0.62 -24.45
N ALA A 53 8.51 0.98 -24.61
CA ALA A 53 9.62 0.03 -24.51
C ALA A 53 9.69 -0.61 -23.11
N ARG A 54 9.54 0.19 -22.04
CA ARG A 54 9.48 -0.33 -20.66
C ARG A 54 8.27 -1.22 -20.43
N LEU A 55 7.11 -0.83 -20.96
CA LEU A 55 5.87 -1.62 -20.87
C LEU A 55 6.01 -2.97 -21.61
N LEU A 56 6.50 -2.95 -22.84
CA LEU A 56 6.74 -4.16 -23.64
C LEU A 56 7.82 -5.04 -23.01
N THR A 57 8.87 -4.45 -22.42
CA THR A 57 9.88 -5.21 -21.67
C THR A 57 9.27 -5.87 -20.44
N ALA A 58 8.47 -5.14 -19.66
CA ALA A 58 7.77 -5.68 -18.50
C ALA A 58 6.81 -6.82 -18.89
N LEU A 59 6.05 -6.65 -19.98
CA LEU A 59 5.18 -7.69 -20.54
C LEU A 59 5.98 -8.91 -21.00
N GLY A 60 7.10 -8.71 -21.70
CA GLY A 60 7.97 -9.80 -22.14
C GLY A 60 8.55 -10.58 -20.97
N VAL A 61 9.05 -9.90 -19.94
CA VAL A 61 9.54 -10.55 -18.71
C VAL A 61 8.41 -11.31 -18.02
N ALA A 62 7.22 -10.72 -17.89
CA ALA A 62 6.07 -11.37 -17.28
C ALA A 62 5.63 -12.64 -18.04
N LEU A 63 5.59 -12.60 -19.37
CA LEU A 63 5.25 -13.75 -20.21
C LEU A 63 6.30 -14.87 -20.09
N VAL A 64 7.59 -14.53 -20.07
CA VAL A 64 8.66 -15.52 -19.88
C VAL A 64 8.56 -16.16 -18.48
N LEU A 65 8.43 -15.34 -17.42
CA LEU A 65 8.27 -15.85 -16.05
C LEU A 65 7.02 -16.73 -15.91
N SER A 66 5.90 -16.32 -16.53
CA SER A 66 4.67 -17.11 -16.57
C SER A 66 4.89 -18.44 -17.29
N GLY A 67 5.59 -18.44 -18.44
CA GLY A 67 5.96 -19.66 -19.16
C GLY A 67 6.83 -20.60 -18.31
N VAL A 68 7.79 -20.07 -17.55
CA VAL A 68 8.60 -20.85 -16.60
C VAL A 68 7.71 -21.48 -15.51
N VAL A 69 6.81 -20.70 -14.91
CA VAL A 69 5.87 -21.19 -13.89
C VAL A 69 4.98 -22.30 -14.46
N TYR A 70 4.39 -22.09 -15.65
CA TYR A 70 3.56 -23.10 -16.31
C TYR A 70 4.34 -24.36 -16.69
N PHE A 71 5.59 -24.22 -17.16
CA PHE A 71 6.45 -25.35 -17.45
C PHE A 71 6.67 -26.22 -16.19
N TYR A 72 7.01 -25.60 -15.07
CA TYR A 72 7.16 -26.32 -13.79
C TYR A 72 5.83 -26.91 -13.31
N ALA A 73 4.72 -26.18 -13.43
CA ALA A 73 3.41 -26.66 -13.03
C ALA A 73 2.95 -27.87 -13.85
N PHE A 74 3.07 -27.81 -15.18
CA PHE A 74 2.69 -28.89 -16.08
C PHE A 74 3.57 -30.14 -15.88
N ASN A 75 4.89 -29.94 -15.70
CA ASN A 75 5.83 -31.05 -15.52
C ASN A 75 6.00 -31.48 -14.06
N TRP A 76 5.24 -30.92 -13.11
CA TRP A 76 5.48 -31.09 -11.67
C TRP A 76 5.57 -32.55 -11.24
N ALA A 77 4.67 -33.39 -11.74
CA ALA A 77 4.65 -34.82 -11.43
C ALA A 77 5.83 -35.61 -12.04
N ALA A 78 6.38 -35.13 -13.17
CA ALA A 78 7.46 -35.80 -13.89
C ALA A 78 8.87 -35.37 -13.40
N ILE A 79 8.98 -34.23 -12.73
CA ILE A 79 10.26 -33.74 -12.19
C ILE A 79 10.59 -34.54 -10.92
N PRO A 80 11.78 -35.18 -10.82
CA PRO A 80 12.20 -35.86 -9.60
C PRO A 80 12.30 -34.88 -8.42
N ASP A 81 11.95 -35.33 -7.22
CA ASP A 81 11.91 -34.46 -6.04
C ASP A 81 13.26 -33.82 -5.70
N LEU A 82 14.36 -34.55 -5.93
CA LEU A 82 15.72 -34.03 -5.80
C LEU A 82 15.98 -32.85 -6.74
N VAL A 83 15.41 -32.85 -7.95
CA VAL A 83 15.57 -31.76 -8.92
C VAL A 83 14.70 -30.57 -8.51
N LYS A 84 13.50 -30.80 -7.98
CA LYS A 84 12.63 -29.73 -7.45
C LYS A 84 13.36 -28.96 -6.35
N LEU A 85 13.83 -29.68 -5.34
CA LEU A 85 14.53 -29.08 -4.19
C LEU A 85 15.91 -28.54 -4.59
N GLY A 86 16.69 -29.34 -5.31
CA GLY A 86 18.04 -28.97 -5.73
C GLY A 86 18.09 -27.74 -6.62
N SER A 87 17.10 -27.51 -7.48
CA SER A 87 17.04 -26.30 -8.31
C SER A 87 16.83 -25.03 -7.48
N VAL A 88 15.91 -25.07 -6.51
CA VAL A 88 15.64 -23.94 -5.60
C VAL A 88 16.82 -23.74 -4.65
N GLU A 89 17.40 -24.81 -4.11
CA GLU A 89 18.56 -24.75 -3.22
C GLU A 89 19.81 -24.22 -3.94
N PHE A 90 20.06 -24.64 -5.17
CA PHE A 90 21.15 -24.11 -5.99
C PHE A 90 20.97 -22.61 -6.27
N ALA A 91 19.75 -22.17 -6.62
CA ALA A 91 19.45 -20.76 -6.83
C ALA A 91 19.61 -19.95 -5.54
N LEU A 92 19.16 -20.49 -4.40
CA LEU A 92 19.30 -19.88 -3.08
C LEU A 92 20.78 -19.73 -2.71
N ALA A 93 21.56 -20.82 -2.78
CA ALA A 93 22.99 -20.82 -2.50
C ALA A 93 23.75 -19.85 -3.43
N GLY A 94 23.39 -19.82 -4.72
CA GLY A 94 23.94 -18.88 -5.69
C GLY A 94 23.66 -17.42 -5.31
N CYS A 95 22.43 -17.10 -4.89
CA CYS A 95 22.09 -15.76 -4.42
C CYS A 95 22.87 -15.38 -3.15
N ILE A 96 23.03 -16.31 -2.20
CA ILE A 96 23.82 -16.09 -0.98
C ILE A 96 25.29 -15.83 -1.33
N ALA A 97 25.91 -16.71 -2.11
CA ALA A 97 27.30 -16.59 -2.51
C ALA A 97 27.56 -15.29 -3.27
N ALA A 98 26.66 -14.93 -4.19
CA ALA A 98 26.75 -13.67 -4.92
C ALA A 98 26.52 -12.46 -4.00
N ALA A 99 25.59 -12.51 -3.04
CA ALA A 99 25.38 -11.43 -2.08
C ALA A 99 26.61 -11.20 -1.20
N LEU A 100 27.27 -12.27 -0.77
CA LEU A 100 28.53 -12.20 -0.02
C LEU A 100 29.68 -11.66 -0.89
N PHE A 101 29.78 -12.11 -2.14
CA PHE A 101 30.81 -11.66 -3.08
C PHE A 101 30.70 -10.17 -3.43
N PHE A 102 29.49 -9.69 -3.73
CA PHE A 102 29.26 -8.28 -4.05
C PHE A 102 29.19 -7.38 -2.80
N GLY A 103 28.97 -7.97 -1.63
CA GLY A 103 28.85 -7.30 -0.34
C GLY A 103 27.52 -6.56 -0.14
N LEU A 104 27.04 -6.52 1.11
CA LEU A 104 25.78 -5.86 1.49
C LEU A 104 25.86 -4.33 1.50
N ASN A 105 27.04 -3.74 1.28
CA ASN A 105 27.21 -2.29 1.14
C ASN A 105 26.67 -1.77 -0.21
N ARG A 106 26.56 -2.64 -1.23
CA ARG A 106 26.09 -2.28 -2.57
C ARG A 106 24.64 -2.72 -2.77
N ASN A 107 23.88 -1.96 -3.56
CA ASN A 107 22.50 -2.33 -3.91
C ASN A 107 22.41 -3.70 -4.57
N THR A 108 23.40 -4.10 -5.37
CA THR A 108 23.45 -5.44 -5.99
C THR A 108 23.45 -6.55 -4.93
N GLY A 109 24.32 -6.47 -3.92
CA GLY A 109 24.36 -7.44 -2.83
C GLY A 109 23.08 -7.45 -2.00
N LYS A 110 22.48 -6.28 -1.74
CA LYS A 110 21.18 -6.16 -1.06
C LYS A 110 20.02 -6.79 -1.85
N ILE A 111 20.01 -6.61 -3.18
CA ILE A 111 19.03 -7.25 -4.07
C ILE A 111 19.22 -8.77 -4.07
N LEU A 112 20.45 -9.27 -4.10
CA LEU A 112 20.74 -10.70 -4.03
C LEU A 112 20.35 -11.30 -2.67
N ALA A 113 20.56 -10.57 -1.57
CA ALA A 113 20.07 -10.96 -0.25
C ALA A 113 18.53 -11.00 -0.20
N LEU A 114 17.85 -10.05 -0.84
CA LEU A 114 16.39 -10.07 -1.00
C LEU A 114 15.93 -11.28 -1.82
N SER A 115 16.60 -11.56 -2.93
CA SER A 115 16.32 -12.74 -3.77
C SER A 115 16.47 -14.03 -2.98
N ALA A 116 17.55 -14.16 -2.21
CA ALA A 116 17.77 -15.31 -1.34
C ALA A 116 16.69 -15.41 -0.24
N ALA A 117 16.35 -14.31 0.43
CA ALA A 117 15.27 -14.28 1.42
C ALA A 117 13.92 -14.73 0.82
N THR A 118 13.61 -14.33 -0.41
CA THR A 118 12.41 -14.80 -1.13
C THR A 118 12.51 -16.29 -1.46
N LEU A 119 13.66 -16.75 -1.96
CA LEU A 119 13.90 -18.16 -2.30
C LEU A 119 13.85 -19.08 -1.08
N THR A 120 14.14 -18.58 0.13
CA THR A 120 13.89 -19.32 1.38
C THR A 120 12.41 -19.70 1.52
N GLY A 121 11.49 -18.79 1.22
CA GLY A 121 10.05 -19.08 1.24
C GLY A 121 9.63 -20.08 0.15
N VAL A 122 10.19 -19.93 -1.04
CA VAL A 122 9.98 -20.88 -2.16
C VAL A 122 10.47 -22.27 -1.77
N PHE A 123 11.65 -22.37 -1.15
CA PHE A 123 12.20 -23.63 -0.68
C PHE A 123 11.29 -24.29 0.35
N LEU A 124 10.83 -23.54 1.36
CA LEU A 124 9.90 -24.07 2.37
C LEU A 124 8.58 -24.55 1.75
N ALA A 125 8.05 -23.83 0.76
CA ALA A 125 6.84 -24.23 0.04
C ALA A 125 7.06 -25.52 -0.76
N VAL A 126 8.14 -25.61 -1.53
CA VAL A 126 8.48 -26.81 -2.32
C VAL A 126 8.74 -28.00 -1.39
N PHE A 127 9.44 -27.79 -0.29
CA PHE A 127 9.70 -28.80 0.73
C PHE A 127 8.40 -29.35 1.33
N GLY A 128 7.49 -28.48 1.75
CA GLY A 128 6.18 -28.88 2.27
C GLY A 128 5.35 -29.67 1.26
N GLN A 129 5.44 -29.33 -0.03
CA GLN A 129 4.75 -30.04 -1.10
C GLN A 129 5.36 -31.41 -1.41
N VAL A 130 6.69 -31.50 -1.50
CA VAL A 130 7.42 -32.75 -1.80
C VAL A 130 7.25 -33.77 -0.68
N TYR A 131 7.46 -33.36 0.56
CA TYR A 131 7.44 -34.27 1.72
C TYR A 131 6.08 -34.39 2.39
N GLN A 132 5.07 -33.64 1.92
CA GLN A 132 3.71 -33.64 2.48
C GLN A 132 3.71 -33.62 4.00
N THR A 133 4.44 -32.67 4.59
CA THR A 133 4.74 -32.65 6.03
C THR A 133 3.50 -32.53 6.92
N GLY A 134 2.32 -32.26 6.34
CA GLY A 134 1.09 -32.00 7.07
C GLY A 134 1.16 -30.74 7.93
N ALA A 135 2.22 -29.94 7.79
CA ALA A 135 2.40 -28.72 8.57
C ALA A 135 1.43 -27.65 8.10
N ASP A 136 0.84 -26.95 9.07
CA ASP A 136 -0.03 -25.82 8.81
C ASP A 136 0.70 -24.69 8.09
N ALA A 137 -0.03 -23.90 7.29
CA ALA A 137 0.54 -22.80 6.54
C ALA A 137 1.19 -21.74 7.45
N TRP A 138 0.68 -21.51 8.66
CA TRP A 138 1.30 -20.60 9.61
C TRP A 138 2.74 -21.01 9.97
N THR A 139 3.02 -22.32 10.04
CA THR A 139 4.36 -22.83 10.36
C THR A 139 5.34 -22.48 9.24
N LEU A 140 4.90 -22.55 7.98
CA LEU A 140 5.71 -22.14 6.83
C LEU A 140 6.05 -20.64 6.91
N PHE A 141 5.05 -19.77 7.05
CA PHE A 141 5.27 -18.32 7.06
C PHE A 141 6.00 -17.83 8.32
N GLY A 142 5.71 -18.42 9.48
CA GLY A 142 6.43 -18.15 10.73
C GLY A 142 7.90 -18.55 10.65
N THR A 143 8.19 -19.77 10.16
CA THR A 143 9.57 -20.23 9.94
C THR A 143 10.28 -19.36 8.92
N TRP A 144 9.59 -18.96 7.84
CA TRP A 144 10.15 -18.07 6.83
C TRP A 144 10.53 -16.71 7.42
N ALA A 145 9.66 -16.08 8.20
CA ALA A 145 9.95 -14.81 8.86
C ALA A 145 11.18 -14.93 9.78
N VAL A 146 11.26 -15.99 10.58
CA VAL A 146 12.40 -16.25 11.48
C VAL A 146 13.69 -16.39 10.68
N LEU A 147 13.70 -17.24 9.65
CA LEU A 147 14.89 -17.52 8.85
C LEU A 147 15.44 -16.29 8.12
N ILE A 148 14.58 -15.38 7.66
CA ILE A 148 15.01 -14.16 6.95
C ILE A 148 15.28 -12.97 7.88
N THR A 149 14.97 -13.08 9.17
CA THR A 149 15.25 -12.03 10.18
C THR A 149 16.73 -11.59 10.21
N PRO A 150 17.73 -12.49 10.33
CA PRO A 150 19.13 -12.06 10.36
C PRO A 150 19.57 -11.36 9.06
N TRP A 151 18.92 -11.70 7.93
CA TRP A 151 19.17 -11.11 6.63
C TRP A 151 18.61 -9.69 6.56
N ALA A 152 17.41 -9.46 7.12
CA ALA A 152 16.79 -8.15 7.22
C ALA A 152 17.64 -7.19 8.04
N VAL A 153 18.15 -7.68 9.17
CA VAL A 153 19.06 -6.93 10.04
C VAL A 153 20.37 -6.62 9.33
N ALA A 154 21.02 -7.62 8.71
CA ALA A 154 22.33 -7.45 8.08
C ALA A 154 22.27 -6.57 6.81
N ALA A 155 21.26 -6.74 5.97
CA ALA A 155 21.19 -6.06 4.67
C ALA A 155 20.85 -4.57 4.78
N THR A 156 20.30 -4.12 5.91
CA THR A 156 19.85 -2.72 6.12
C THR A 156 19.10 -2.19 4.89
N PHE A 157 18.15 -2.98 4.39
CA PHE A 157 17.51 -2.77 3.10
C PHE A 157 15.99 -2.74 3.27
N ALA A 158 15.40 -1.57 3.01
CA ALA A 158 13.97 -1.37 3.20
C ALA A 158 13.07 -2.40 2.48
N PRO A 159 13.31 -2.79 1.22
CA PRO A 159 12.50 -3.83 0.56
C PRO A 159 12.55 -5.20 1.26
N LEU A 160 13.68 -5.54 1.91
CA LEU A 160 13.81 -6.80 2.63
C LEU A 160 13.04 -6.77 3.96
N TRP A 161 13.02 -5.63 4.64
CA TRP A 161 12.12 -5.41 5.78
C TRP A 161 10.65 -5.40 5.39
N ALA A 162 10.31 -4.89 4.20
CA ALA A 162 8.94 -4.95 3.68
C ALA A 162 8.50 -6.40 3.40
N LEU A 163 9.39 -7.22 2.80
CA LEU A 163 9.17 -8.66 2.65
C LEU A 163 8.98 -9.31 4.03
N TRP A 164 9.89 -9.05 4.98
CA TRP A 164 9.82 -9.62 6.34
C TRP A 164 8.51 -9.25 7.05
N LEU A 165 8.10 -7.98 7.00
CA LEU A 165 6.84 -7.53 7.57
C LEU A 165 5.63 -8.20 6.90
N GLY A 166 5.62 -8.32 5.57
CA GLY A 166 4.56 -9.00 4.85
C GLY A 166 4.44 -10.48 5.24
N VAL A 167 5.56 -11.20 5.24
CA VAL A 167 5.63 -12.61 5.64
C VAL A 167 5.20 -12.80 7.10
N ALA A 168 5.67 -11.95 8.01
CA ALA A 168 5.31 -12.01 9.42
C ALA A 168 3.82 -11.73 9.65
N ASN A 169 3.22 -10.74 8.96
CA ASN A 169 1.79 -10.48 9.04
C ASN A 169 0.95 -11.67 8.56
N ILE A 170 1.33 -12.27 7.43
CA ILE A 170 0.67 -13.49 6.93
C ILE A 170 0.80 -14.61 7.96
N GLY A 171 1.99 -14.81 8.53
CA GLY A 171 2.22 -15.80 9.58
C GLY A 171 1.36 -15.57 10.83
N ILE A 172 1.20 -14.32 11.28
CA ILE A 172 0.36 -13.94 12.42
C ILE A 172 -1.11 -14.24 12.14
N CYS A 173 -1.63 -13.85 10.97
CA CYS A 173 -3.03 -14.13 10.61
C CYS A 173 -3.29 -15.64 10.49
N LEU A 174 -2.40 -16.37 9.81
CA LEU A 174 -2.55 -17.82 9.70
C LEU A 174 -2.40 -18.53 11.05
N PHE A 175 -1.52 -18.04 11.94
CA PHE A 175 -1.36 -18.59 13.29
C PHE A 175 -2.65 -18.41 14.09
N TRP A 176 -3.28 -17.24 13.99
CA TRP A 176 -4.59 -17.00 14.59
C TRP A 176 -5.62 -18.03 14.10
N ASP A 177 -5.76 -18.18 12.78
CA ASP A 177 -6.80 -19.04 12.23
C ASP A 177 -6.53 -20.54 12.43
N GLN A 178 -5.26 -20.98 12.35
CA GLN A 178 -4.91 -22.41 12.29
C GLN A 178 -4.43 -22.97 13.63
N ALA A 179 -3.73 -22.18 14.45
CA ALA A 179 -3.16 -22.65 15.72
C ALA A 179 -3.99 -22.21 16.93
N VAL A 180 -4.47 -20.96 16.95
CA VAL A 180 -5.31 -20.46 18.05
C VAL A 180 -6.73 -21.03 17.94
N LEU A 181 -7.25 -21.18 16.71
CA LEU A 181 -8.62 -21.63 16.45
C LEU A 181 -9.64 -20.80 17.25
N PRO A 182 -9.68 -19.47 17.03
CA PRO A 182 -10.50 -18.56 17.82
C PRO A 182 -11.97 -18.96 17.73
N SER A 183 -12.70 -18.79 18.84
CA SER A 183 -14.15 -18.77 18.76
C SER A 183 -14.61 -17.56 17.92
N ARG A 184 -15.82 -17.64 17.37
CA ARG A 184 -16.43 -16.53 16.60
C ARG A 184 -16.36 -15.21 17.38
N GLU A 185 -16.59 -15.25 18.69
CA GLU A 185 -16.56 -14.05 19.54
C GLU A 185 -15.17 -13.40 19.64
N MET A 186 -14.11 -14.18 19.43
CA MET A 186 -12.72 -13.72 19.52
C MET A 186 -12.13 -13.36 18.17
N GLU A 187 -12.71 -13.82 17.06
CA GLU A 187 -12.14 -13.75 15.71
C GLU A 187 -11.58 -12.36 15.36
N ALA A 188 -12.34 -11.30 15.66
CA ALA A 188 -11.96 -9.91 15.38
C ALA A 188 -10.76 -9.38 16.19
N LEU A 189 -10.34 -10.05 17.27
CA LEU A 189 -9.21 -9.63 18.11
C LEU A 189 -7.85 -9.73 17.39
N ILE A 190 -7.76 -10.43 16.26
CA ILE A 190 -6.56 -10.42 15.41
C ILE A 190 -6.24 -9.03 14.87
N LEU A 191 -7.26 -8.20 14.61
CA LEU A 191 -7.11 -6.90 13.97
C LEU A 191 -6.30 -5.91 14.84
N PRO A 192 -6.58 -5.73 16.14
CA PRO A 192 -5.72 -4.93 17.00
C PRO A 192 -4.32 -5.54 17.20
N ILE A 193 -4.17 -6.87 17.13
CA ILE A 193 -2.84 -7.53 17.21
C ILE A 193 -2.00 -7.17 15.98
N VAL A 194 -2.58 -7.29 14.78
CA VAL A 194 -1.93 -6.91 13.50
C VAL A 194 -1.62 -5.41 13.48
N ALA A 195 -2.55 -4.57 13.92
CA ALA A 195 -2.32 -3.13 14.05
C ALA A 195 -1.18 -2.83 15.04
N GLY A 196 -1.14 -3.53 16.19
CA GLY A 196 -0.09 -3.40 17.19
C GLY A 196 1.29 -3.81 16.66
N PHE A 197 1.38 -4.93 15.94
CA PHE A 197 2.63 -5.41 15.33
C PHE A 197 3.19 -4.41 14.30
N ASN A 198 2.36 -3.94 13.37
CA ASN A 198 2.79 -2.94 12.38
C ASN A 198 3.05 -1.57 13.04
N GLY A 199 2.31 -1.23 14.09
CA GLY A 199 2.50 -0.01 14.88
C GLY A 199 3.83 -0.02 15.62
N ALA A 200 4.24 -1.17 16.16
CA ALA A 200 5.55 -1.34 16.78
C ALA A 200 6.67 -1.21 15.73
N ALA A 201 6.52 -1.83 14.56
CA ALA A 201 7.48 -1.67 13.45
C ALA A 201 7.61 -0.20 13.00
N LEU A 202 6.48 0.50 12.90
CA LEU A 202 6.43 1.93 12.58
C LEU A 202 7.10 2.77 13.67
N ALA A 203 6.83 2.50 14.95
CA ALA A 203 7.45 3.21 16.08
C ALA A 203 8.98 3.00 16.10
N VAL A 204 9.44 1.76 15.90
CA VAL A 204 10.88 1.46 15.77
C VAL A 204 11.49 2.23 14.61
N ARG A 205 10.79 2.30 13.46
CA ARG A 205 11.24 3.12 12.32
C ARG A 205 11.36 4.60 12.68
N GLU A 206 10.37 5.18 13.35
CA GLU A 206 10.39 6.60 13.73
C GLU A 206 11.52 6.93 14.73
N ILE A 207 11.87 5.99 15.60
CA ILE A 207 12.98 6.12 16.56
C ILE A 207 14.34 6.02 15.86
N LEU A 208 14.46 5.14 14.87
CA LEU A 208 15.72 4.83 14.19
C LEU A 208 15.96 5.62 12.90
N GLU A 209 14.97 6.37 12.40
CA GLU A 209 15.05 7.14 11.15
C GLU A 209 16.29 8.05 11.09
N SER A 210 16.63 8.73 12.18
CA SER A 210 17.78 9.64 12.22
C SER A 210 19.12 8.92 12.22
N ARG A 211 19.15 7.62 12.54
CA ARG A 211 20.37 6.82 12.63
C ARG A 211 20.71 6.08 11.34
N TYR A 212 19.72 5.82 10.48
CA TYR A 212 19.91 5.00 9.30
C TYR A 212 19.23 5.58 8.06
N ASP A 213 20.02 5.94 7.05
CA ASP A 213 19.55 6.57 5.80
C ASP A 213 18.52 5.75 5.04
N TRP A 214 18.58 4.40 5.13
CA TRP A 214 17.65 3.53 4.43
C TRP A 214 16.21 3.63 4.97
N LEU A 215 16.03 4.10 6.21
CA LEU A 215 14.73 4.34 6.84
C LEU A 215 14.16 5.72 6.50
N GLN A 216 14.94 6.66 5.96
CA GLN A 216 14.48 8.02 5.66
C GLN A 216 13.55 8.08 4.44
N LYS A 217 13.49 7.00 3.64
CA LYS A 217 12.60 6.93 2.48
C LYS A 217 11.15 6.96 2.96
N ARG A 218 10.36 7.91 2.47
CA ARG A 218 8.95 8.12 2.89
C ARG A 218 8.10 6.86 2.89
N TRP A 219 8.27 5.98 1.90
CA TRP A 219 7.46 4.77 1.79
C TRP A 219 7.65 3.79 2.96
N THR A 220 8.79 3.83 3.68
CA THR A 220 9.03 2.97 4.84
C THR A 220 8.21 3.39 6.06
N ARG A 221 7.68 4.61 6.07
CA ARG A 221 6.67 5.08 7.03
C ARG A 221 5.27 4.72 6.52
N VAL A 222 4.97 5.10 5.28
CA VAL A 222 3.63 4.99 4.70
C VAL A 222 3.15 3.53 4.62
N ALA A 223 4.00 2.60 4.21
CA ALA A 223 3.60 1.20 4.07
C ALA A 223 3.11 0.54 5.39
N PRO A 224 3.88 0.55 6.50
CA PRO A 224 3.39 0.04 7.77
C PRO A 224 2.26 0.90 8.34
N ALA A 225 2.26 2.22 8.13
CA ALA A 225 1.15 3.08 8.57
C ALA A 225 -0.19 2.71 7.92
N LEU A 226 -0.19 2.39 6.61
CA LEU A 226 -1.38 1.91 5.91
C LEU A 226 -1.86 0.56 6.46
N ALA A 227 -0.95 -0.35 6.83
CA ALA A 227 -1.30 -1.61 7.47
C ALA A 227 -1.97 -1.38 8.84
N VAL A 228 -1.42 -0.48 9.67
CA VAL A 228 -2.02 -0.09 10.96
C VAL A 228 -3.41 0.52 10.76
N ILE A 229 -3.54 1.49 9.85
CA ILE A 229 -4.82 2.17 9.58
C ILE A 229 -5.86 1.20 9.06
N GLY A 230 -5.50 0.31 8.11
CA GLY A 230 -6.41 -0.69 7.56
C GLY A 230 -6.90 -1.67 8.62
N ALA A 231 -5.99 -2.24 9.41
CA ALA A 231 -6.32 -3.16 10.49
C ALA A 231 -7.15 -2.48 11.60
N ALA A 232 -6.93 -1.19 11.87
CA ALA A 232 -7.70 -0.43 12.85
C ALA A 232 -9.08 0.03 12.34
N ALA A 233 -9.22 0.33 11.05
CA ALA A 233 -10.47 0.81 10.46
C ALA A 233 -11.48 -0.30 10.20
N PHE A 234 -11.02 -1.48 9.80
CA PHE A 234 -11.88 -2.62 9.49
C PHE A 234 -12.86 -3.00 10.63
N PRO A 235 -12.44 -3.20 11.90
CA PRO A 235 -13.37 -3.58 12.95
C PRO A 235 -14.38 -2.48 13.28
N CYS A 236 -14.03 -1.20 13.09
CA CYS A 236 -14.97 -0.08 13.24
C CYS A 236 -16.12 -0.16 12.22
N VAL A 237 -15.80 -0.47 10.96
CA VAL A 237 -16.81 -0.65 9.91
C VAL A 237 -17.62 -1.92 10.17
N ALA A 238 -16.97 -3.03 10.51
CA ALA A 238 -17.63 -4.30 10.79
C ALA A 238 -18.64 -4.16 11.95
N MET A 239 -18.30 -3.44 13.02
CA MET A 239 -19.22 -3.15 14.14
C MET A 239 -20.48 -2.40 13.68
N ILE A 240 -20.38 -1.48 12.71
CA ILE A 240 -21.53 -0.74 12.16
C ILE A 240 -22.41 -1.67 11.31
N VAL A 241 -21.79 -2.53 10.51
CA VAL A 241 -22.50 -3.49 9.64
C VAL A 241 -23.26 -4.51 10.50
N GLU A 242 -22.58 -5.09 11.49
CA GLU A 242 -23.08 -6.18 12.34
C GLU A 242 -23.81 -5.69 13.61
N TRP A 243 -24.23 -4.42 13.68
CA TRP A 243 -24.76 -3.77 14.89
C TRP A 243 -25.84 -4.55 15.68
N ARG A 244 -26.58 -5.45 15.04
CA ARG A 244 -27.62 -6.27 15.71
C ARG A 244 -27.04 -7.40 16.58
N HIS A 245 -25.84 -7.87 16.26
CA HIS A 245 -25.17 -8.98 16.92
C HIS A 245 -23.67 -8.68 17.02
N VAL A 246 -23.34 -7.61 17.77
CA VAL A 246 -21.94 -7.26 17.99
C VAL A 246 -21.34 -8.21 19.02
N ASP A 247 -20.46 -9.09 18.55
CA ASP A 247 -19.71 -9.99 19.42
C ASP A 247 -18.73 -9.19 20.32
N PRO A 248 -18.44 -9.66 21.55
CA PRO A 248 -17.56 -8.94 22.48
C PRO A 248 -16.18 -8.61 21.91
N GLY A 249 -15.56 -9.54 21.17
CA GLY A 249 -14.26 -9.31 20.55
C GLY A 249 -14.32 -8.27 19.42
N LEU A 250 -15.41 -8.22 18.65
CA LEU A 250 -15.60 -7.19 17.63
C LEU A 250 -15.74 -5.80 18.27
N PHE A 251 -16.48 -5.68 19.37
CA PHE A 251 -16.58 -4.43 20.11
C PHE A 251 -15.22 -3.97 20.62
N ILE A 252 -14.45 -4.85 21.25
CA ILE A 252 -13.10 -4.55 21.74
C ILE A 252 -12.17 -4.13 20.58
N ALA A 253 -12.19 -4.88 19.48
CA ALA A 253 -11.39 -4.58 18.30
C ALA A 253 -11.75 -3.22 17.68
N ALA A 254 -13.05 -2.87 17.63
CA ALA A 254 -13.52 -1.58 17.12
C ALA A 254 -13.12 -0.42 18.03
N MET A 255 -13.23 -0.58 19.35
CA MET A 255 -12.79 0.44 20.32
C MET A 255 -11.27 0.65 20.27
N ALA A 256 -10.50 -0.43 20.21
CA ALA A 256 -9.06 -0.37 20.01
C ALA A 256 -8.71 0.29 18.67
N GLY A 257 -9.40 -0.08 17.59
CA GLY A 257 -9.23 0.48 16.26
C GLY A 257 -9.49 2.00 16.21
N ALA A 258 -10.60 2.45 16.81
CA ALA A 258 -10.90 3.88 16.93
C ALA A 258 -9.82 4.63 17.71
N GLY A 259 -9.36 4.07 18.84
CA GLY A 259 -8.25 4.63 19.62
C GLY A 259 -6.95 4.73 18.82
N ILE A 260 -6.61 3.69 18.05
CA ILE A 260 -5.42 3.66 17.19
C ILE A 260 -5.53 4.71 16.07
N LEU A 261 -6.68 4.85 15.40
CA LEU A 261 -6.87 5.86 14.36
C LEU A 261 -6.74 7.29 14.91
N LEU A 262 -7.28 7.55 16.11
CA LEU A 262 -7.11 8.84 16.78
C LEU A 262 -5.65 9.10 17.15
N ALA A 263 -4.94 8.09 17.66
CA ALA A 263 -3.52 8.20 17.96
C ALA A 263 -2.67 8.44 16.70
N MET A 264 -2.93 7.70 15.62
CA MET A 264 -2.28 7.88 14.31
C MET A 264 -2.51 9.30 13.79
N PHE A 265 -3.75 9.79 13.82
CA PHE A 265 -4.06 11.16 13.44
C PHE A 265 -3.28 12.15 14.29
N ALA A 266 -3.32 12.06 15.63
CA ALA A 266 -2.66 13.01 16.52
C ALA A 266 -1.13 13.01 16.35
N VAL A 267 -0.51 11.83 16.28
CA VAL A 267 0.95 11.69 16.12
C VAL A 267 1.40 12.30 14.79
N PHE A 268 0.77 11.91 13.67
CA PHE A 268 1.20 12.36 12.34
C PHE A 268 0.69 13.75 11.96
N ARG A 269 -0.22 14.33 12.76
CA ARG A 269 -0.67 15.72 12.61
C ARG A 269 0.15 16.71 13.43
N TYR A 270 0.53 16.34 14.66
CA TYR A 270 1.09 17.29 15.63
C TYR A 270 2.54 16.99 16.05
N ILE A 271 2.96 15.72 16.06
CA ILE A 271 4.29 15.34 16.56
C ILE A 271 5.28 15.09 15.41
N LYS A 272 4.85 14.29 14.42
CA LYS A 272 5.65 13.90 13.25
C LYS A 272 4.87 14.18 11.97
N PRO A 273 4.75 15.44 11.53
CA PRO A 273 3.91 15.82 10.40
C PRO A 273 4.18 14.99 9.13
N ASP A 274 3.17 14.22 8.72
CA ASP A 274 3.21 13.39 7.52
C ASP A 274 1.87 13.42 6.80
N MET A 275 1.80 14.21 5.72
CA MET A 275 0.55 14.42 4.98
C MET A 275 -0.06 13.13 4.41
N PRO A 276 0.70 12.19 3.81
CA PRO A 276 0.11 10.94 3.31
C PRO A 276 -0.56 10.11 4.41
N THR A 277 0.07 9.98 5.59
CA THR A 277 -0.49 9.22 6.71
C THR A 277 -1.71 9.91 7.32
N VAL A 278 -1.69 11.25 7.44
CA VAL A 278 -2.88 12.02 7.84
C VAL A 278 -4.01 11.85 6.84
N ALA A 279 -3.73 11.95 5.54
CA ALA A 279 -4.74 11.76 4.49
C ALA A 279 -5.34 10.34 4.53
N ALA A 280 -4.53 9.31 4.74
CA ALA A 280 -5.00 7.93 4.87
C ALA A 280 -5.88 7.74 6.11
N THR A 281 -5.54 8.38 7.24
CA THR A 281 -6.35 8.33 8.47
C THR A 281 -7.67 9.07 8.31
N VAL A 282 -7.67 10.23 7.64
CA VAL A 282 -8.89 10.97 7.30
C VAL A 282 -9.77 10.17 6.34
N LEU A 283 -9.18 9.51 5.35
CA LEU A 283 -9.90 8.62 4.44
C LEU A 283 -10.61 7.50 5.21
N ALA A 284 -9.89 6.83 6.14
CA ALA A 284 -10.48 5.80 6.99
C ALA A 284 -11.65 6.36 7.84
N ALA A 285 -11.50 7.56 8.41
CA ALA A 285 -12.58 8.22 9.14
C ALA A 285 -13.78 8.54 8.25
N CYS A 286 -13.56 9.02 7.01
CA CYS A 286 -14.64 9.24 6.05
C CYS A 286 -15.40 7.94 5.74
N VAL A 287 -14.69 6.84 5.49
CA VAL A 287 -15.32 5.53 5.24
C VAL A 287 -16.16 5.09 6.45
N ILE A 288 -15.63 5.18 7.67
CA ILE A 288 -16.38 4.80 8.89
C ILE A 288 -17.64 5.67 9.05
N LEU A 289 -17.53 6.99 8.83
CA LEU A 289 -18.66 7.92 8.90
C LEU A 289 -19.71 7.62 7.83
N GLU A 290 -19.29 7.27 6.62
CA GLU A 290 -20.17 6.89 5.52
C GLU A 290 -21.01 5.65 5.87
N PHE A 291 -20.35 4.58 6.32
CA PHE A 291 -21.06 3.38 6.80
C PHE A 291 -22.02 3.70 7.95
N GLY A 292 -21.61 4.53 8.91
CA GLY A 292 -22.45 4.94 10.03
C GLY A 292 -23.71 5.68 9.59
N VAL A 293 -23.55 6.69 8.72
CA VAL A 293 -24.67 7.51 8.21
C VAL A 293 -25.60 6.67 7.35
N PHE A 294 -25.07 5.84 6.46
CA PHE A 294 -25.88 4.97 5.60
C PHE A 294 -26.70 4.01 6.45
N ARG A 295 -26.11 3.46 7.52
CA ARG A 295 -26.82 2.58 8.43
C ARG A 295 -27.91 3.28 9.23
N LEU A 296 -27.65 4.51 9.70
CA LEU A 296 -28.67 5.33 10.36
C LEU A 296 -29.85 5.61 9.42
N MET A 297 -29.58 5.93 8.15
CA MET A 297 -30.62 6.16 7.15
C MET A 297 -31.46 4.90 6.89
N ASP A 298 -30.84 3.71 6.87
CA ASP A 298 -31.56 2.44 6.71
C ASP A 298 -32.43 2.09 7.93
N HIS A 299 -31.97 2.38 9.15
CA HIS A 299 -32.70 2.06 10.38
C HIS A 299 -34.02 2.85 10.48
N HIS A 300 -34.02 4.13 10.06
CA HIS A 300 -35.19 4.99 10.12
C HIS A 300 -36.25 4.67 9.05
N VAL A 301 -35.98 3.76 8.12
CA VAL A 301 -36.91 3.36 7.03
C VAL A 301 -37.72 2.10 7.38
N TYR A 302 -37.24 1.24 8.27
CA TYR A 302 -37.90 -0.04 8.61
C TYR A 302 -38.71 -0.04 9.92
N GLY A 303 -38.73 1.07 10.67
CA GLY A 303 -39.56 1.22 11.88
C GLY A 303 -40.96 1.73 11.53
N GLN A 304 -41.98 0.90 11.79
CA GLN A 304 -43.44 1.15 11.82
C GLN A 304 -43.96 2.47 11.18
N ASP A 305 -44.75 2.29 10.11
CA ASP A 305 -45.83 3.16 9.64
C ASP A 305 -45.54 4.48 8.91
N SER A 306 -44.40 4.66 8.24
CA SER A 306 -44.30 5.73 7.23
C SER A 306 -43.29 5.44 6.11
N TYR A 307 -43.77 5.47 4.87
CA TYR A 307 -42.97 5.52 3.64
C TYR A 307 -42.24 6.88 3.54
N VAL A 308 -41.25 7.17 4.38
CA VAL A 308 -40.66 8.53 4.46
C VAL A 308 -39.60 8.78 3.38
N LEU A 309 -38.95 7.74 2.86
CA LEU A 309 -37.99 7.86 1.75
C LEU A 309 -38.25 6.77 0.71
N THR A 310 -38.61 7.16 -0.51
CA THR A 310 -38.47 6.28 -1.66
C THR A 310 -37.01 5.83 -1.78
N GLU A 311 -36.78 4.58 -2.22
CA GLU A 311 -35.43 4.03 -2.39
C GLU A 311 -34.52 4.96 -3.21
N SER A 312 -35.09 5.62 -4.23
CA SER A 312 -34.43 6.64 -5.03
C SER A 312 -33.99 7.87 -4.24
N LEU A 313 -34.81 8.37 -3.31
CA LEU A 313 -34.44 9.50 -2.45
C LEU A 313 -33.35 9.11 -1.43
N ARG A 314 -33.38 7.87 -0.91
CA ARG A 314 -32.32 7.37 -0.02
C ARG A 314 -30.97 7.33 -0.75
N LEU A 315 -30.92 6.73 -1.94
CA LEU A 315 -29.71 6.66 -2.76
C LEU A 315 -29.19 8.05 -3.16
N LEU A 316 -30.11 8.98 -3.47
CA LEU A 316 -29.76 10.38 -3.75
C LEU A 316 -29.11 11.05 -2.53
N LEU A 317 -29.69 10.90 -1.33
CA LEU A 317 -29.13 11.49 -0.11
C LEU A 317 -27.79 10.84 0.28
N GLN A 318 -27.65 9.53 0.12
CA GLN A 318 -26.40 8.81 0.35
C GLN A 318 -25.30 9.32 -0.58
N SER A 319 -25.56 9.41 -1.89
CA SER A 319 -24.60 9.95 -2.86
C SER A 319 -24.25 11.42 -2.60
N ALA A 320 -25.23 12.26 -2.26
CA ALA A 320 -25.00 13.66 -1.89
C ALA A 320 -24.12 13.78 -0.64
N PHE A 321 -24.35 12.93 0.37
CA PHE A 321 -23.53 12.86 1.57
C PHE A 321 -22.10 12.41 1.26
N THR A 322 -21.89 11.36 0.46
CA THR A 322 -20.55 10.91 0.03
C THR A 322 -19.81 12.06 -0.65
N ILE A 323 -20.44 12.73 -1.62
CA ILE A 323 -19.81 13.86 -2.33
C ILE A 323 -19.44 14.97 -1.34
N ALA A 324 -20.34 15.36 -0.44
CA ALA A 324 -20.08 16.42 0.55
C ALA A 324 -18.94 16.05 1.51
N LEU A 325 -18.94 14.82 2.03
CA LEU A 325 -17.95 14.31 2.97
C LEU A 325 -16.55 14.30 2.35
N PHE A 326 -16.40 13.69 1.18
CA PHE A 326 -15.11 13.60 0.50
C PHE A 326 -14.63 14.96 -0.03
N THR A 327 -15.54 15.81 -0.51
CA THR A 327 -15.19 17.18 -0.92
C THR A 327 -14.69 17.99 0.28
N GLY A 328 -15.40 17.93 1.41
CA GLY A 328 -14.99 18.58 2.66
C GLY A 328 -13.62 18.08 3.14
N ALA A 329 -13.40 16.77 3.12
CA ALA A 329 -12.12 16.16 3.49
C ALA A 329 -10.97 16.62 2.57
N VAL A 330 -11.19 16.67 1.25
CA VAL A 330 -10.18 17.14 0.28
C VAL A 330 -9.87 18.62 0.47
N ILE A 331 -10.88 19.47 0.68
CA ILE A 331 -10.68 20.90 0.95
C ILE A 331 -9.88 21.08 2.24
N TRP A 332 -10.28 20.39 3.31
CA TRP A 332 -9.58 20.45 4.59
C TRP A 332 -8.13 19.98 4.46
N LEU A 333 -7.89 18.84 3.81
CA LEU A 333 -6.53 18.32 3.56
C LEU A 333 -5.68 19.32 2.78
N ARG A 334 -6.21 19.97 1.73
CA ARG A 334 -5.49 20.99 0.95
C ARG A 334 -5.11 22.21 1.80
N LEU A 335 -6.02 22.67 2.66
CA LEU A 335 -5.74 23.77 3.58
C LEU A 335 -4.67 23.37 4.60
N GLU A 336 -4.72 22.13 5.05
CA GLU A 336 -3.79 21.63 6.05
C GLU A 336 -2.39 21.37 5.47
N THR A 337 -2.29 20.86 4.23
CA THR A 337 -1.00 20.74 3.52
C THR A 337 -0.27 22.08 3.49
N LYS A 338 -0.98 23.17 3.12
CA LYS A 338 -0.40 24.51 3.09
C LYS A 338 0.11 24.98 4.46
N LYS A 339 -0.63 24.68 5.54
CA LYS A 339 -0.22 25.03 6.90
C LYS A 339 1.00 24.23 7.37
N MET A 340 1.08 22.96 6.99
CA MET A 340 2.22 22.12 7.35
C MET A 340 3.47 22.49 6.55
N GLU A 341 3.33 22.87 5.28
CA GLU A 341 4.44 23.38 4.46
C GLU A 341 5.03 24.67 5.05
N VAL A 342 4.19 25.61 5.51
CA VAL A 342 4.63 26.87 6.13
C VAL A 342 5.31 26.69 7.50
N ARG A 343 5.04 25.59 8.22
CA ARG A 343 5.66 25.29 9.52
C ARG A 343 7.01 24.57 9.41
N HIS A 344 7.33 24.02 8.24
CA HIS A 344 8.50 23.16 8.03
C HIS A 344 9.42 23.58 6.87
N GLY A 345 9.05 24.59 6.09
CA GLY A 345 9.98 25.37 5.26
C GLY A 345 10.58 26.50 6.08
#